data_AF-A0A5C4RGP3-F1
#
_entry.id   AF-A0A5C4RGP3-F1
#
_cell.length_a   1.000
_cell.length_b   1.000
_cell.length_c   1.000
_cell.angle_alpha   90.00
_cell.angle_beta   90.00
_cell.angle_gamma   90.00
#
_symmetry.space_group_name_H-M   'P 1'
#
loop_
_entity.id
_entity.type
_entity.pdbx_description
1 polymer ?
#
loop_
_entity_poly.entity_id
_entity_poly.type
_entity_poly.pdbx_seq_one_letter_code
_entity_poly.pdbx_strand_id
1 'polypeptide(L)'
;MYNFDKYKYKERNIASRRNVGCILSVKESERIARLIRVFDAAVQLFGGNKNEAWTWLKSPVRSLGAVTPMSLIATESGSLEVLGLIGRLEHGVFY
;
A
#
# COMPACT_ATOMS: atom_id res chain seq x y z
N MET A 1 -3.43 -12.36 -54.68
CA MET A 1 -3.18 -12.88 -53.32
C MET A 1 -2.09 -12.03 -52.68
N TYR A 2 -2.46 -11.06 -51.84
CA TYR A 2 -1.74 -10.58 -50.65
C TYR A 2 -2.66 -9.55 -49.96
N ASN A 3 -2.96 -9.83 -48.69
CA ASN A 3 -3.93 -9.13 -47.87
C ASN A 3 -3.15 -8.28 -46.87
N PHE A 4 -3.37 -6.97 -46.80
CA PHE A 4 -2.79 -6.11 -45.76
C PHE A 4 -3.82 -5.08 -45.30
N ASP A 5 -4.66 -5.55 -44.38
CA ASP A 5 -5.64 -4.82 -43.56
C ASP A 5 -4.96 -3.81 -42.59
N LYS A 6 -4.01 -3.01 -43.07
CA LYS A 6 -3.13 -2.19 -42.22
C LYS A 6 -3.53 -0.73 -42.03
N TYR A 7 -4.69 -0.31 -42.52
CA TYR A 7 -5.15 1.08 -42.33
C TYR A 7 -6.63 1.15 -41.96
N LYS A 8 -6.99 0.52 -40.85
CA LYS A 8 -8.30 0.72 -40.22
C LYS A 8 -8.18 1.76 -39.09
N TYR A 9 -8.42 3.00 -39.48
CA TYR A 9 -8.96 4.13 -38.71
C TYR A 9 -8.21 4.64 -37.45
N LYS A 10 -7.57 5.78 -37.68
CA LYS A 10 -7.33 6.87 -36.74
C LYS A 10 -8.67 7.42 -36.24
N GLU A 11 -9.07 7.07 -35.01
CA GLU A 11 -10.08 7.82 -34.25
C GLU A 11 -9.65 8.03 -32.79
N ARG A 12 -9.88 9.26 -32.34
CA ARG A 12 -9.40 9.89 -31.10
C ARG A 12 -10.28 9.51 -29.92
N ASN A 13 -9.74 9.48 -28.70
CA ASN A 13 -10.46 10.06 -27.57
C ASN A 13 -9.52 10.61 -26.48
N ILE A 14 -9.25 11.92 -26.55
CA ILE A 14 -8.67 12.71 -25.48
C ILE A 14 -9.82 13.04 -24.52
N ALA A 15 -9.95 12.26 -23.44
CA ALA A 15 -10.86 12.61 -22.35
C ALA A 15 -10.53 11.86 -21.05
N SER A 16 -9.32 12.00 -20.50
CA SER A 16 -9.19 11.93 -19.03
C SER A 16 -9.58 13.30 -18.47
N ARG A 17 -10.88 13.61 -18.60
CA ARG A 17 -11.49 14.77 -17.94
C ARG A 17 -11.51 14.44 -16.46
N ARG A 18 -10.98 15.35 -15.64
CA ARG A 18 -11.20 15.45 -14.19
C ARG A 18 -12.61 14.96 -13.84
N ASN A 19 -12.72 13.81 -13.18
CA ASN A 19 -13.94 13.41 -12.50
C ASN A 19 -13.71 13.61 -11.00
N VAL A 20 -14.27 14.70 -10.51
CA VAL A 20 -14.56 14.91 -9.09
C VAL A 20 -15.58 13.84 -8.72
N GLY A 21 -15.15 12.78 -8.03
CA GLY A 21 -16.04 11.69 -7.58
C GLY A 21 -15.76 10.30 -8.16
N CYS A 22 -14.49 9.94 -8.42
CA CYS A 22 -14.16 8.56 -8.78
C CYS A 22 -14.42 7.62 -7.58
N ILE A 23 -15.42 6.74 -7.73
CA ILE A 23 -15.59 5.56 -6.89
C ILE A 23 -14.27 4.77 -6.96
N LEU A 24 -13.62 4.54 -5.82
CA LEU A 24 -12.40 3.75 -5.76
C LEU A 24 -12.67 2.35 -6.33
N SER A 25 -11.78 1.82 -7.16
CA SER A 25 -11.90 0.41 -7.54
C SER A 25 -11.77 -0.48 -6.30
N VAL A 26 -12.27 -1.71 -6.38
CA VAL A 26 -12.14 -2.71 -5.29
C VAL A 26 -10.66 -2.85 -4.88
N LYS A 27 -9.76 -2.95 -5.85
CA LYS A 27 -8.31 -3.09 -5.61
C LYS A 27 -7.69 -1.86 -4.94
N GLU A 28 -8.12 -0.65 -5.29
CA GLU A 28 -7.65 0.57 -4.62
C GLU A 28 -8.19 0.66 -3.19
N SER A 29 -9.46 0.31 -3.00
CA SER A 29 -10.12 0.26 -1.69
C SER A 29 -9.42 -0.74 -0.77
N GLU A 30 -9.08 -1.93 -1.26
CA GLU A 30 -8.33 -2.93 -0.51
C GLU A 30 -6.93 -2.44 -0.12
N ARG A 31 -6.21 -1.79 -1.04
CA ARG A 31 -4.89 -1.21 -0.75
C ARG A 31 -4.97 -0.14 0.34
N ILE A 32 -5.99 0.72 0.28
CA ILE A 32 -6.23 1.76 1.29
C ILE A 32 -6.61 1.10 2.63
N ALA A 33 -7.46 0.08 2.62
CA ALA A 33 -7.84 -0.65 3.82
C ALA A 33 -6.62 -1.31 4.50
N ARG A 34 -5.69 -1.90 3.72
CA ARG A 34 -4.43 -2.43 4.24
C ARG A 34 -3.58 -1.34 4.90
N LEU A 35 -3.41 -0.20 4.21
CA LEU A 35 -2.66 0.93 4.75
C LEU A 35 -3.26 1.43 6.07
N ILE A 36 -4.59 1.58 6.13
CA ILE A 36 -5.29 2.04 7.34
C ILE A 36 -5.05 1.07 8.50
N ARG A 37 -5.22 -0.25 8.28
CA ARG A 37 -5.02 -1.27 9.32
C ARG A 37 -3.61 -1.22 9.89
N VAL A 38 -2.59 -1.15 9.03
CA VAL A 38 -1.19 -1.12 9.47
C VAL A 38 -0.84 0.21 10.14
N PHE A 39 -1.34 1.32 9.61
CA PHE A 39 -1.11 2.63 10.22
C PHE A 39 -1.74 2.74 11.60
N ASP A 40 -2.98 2.25 11.76
CA ASP A 40 -3.66 2.25 13.05
C ASP A 40 -2.91 1.41 14.10
N ALA A 41 -2.48 0.19 13.73
CA ALA A 41 -1.65 -0.64 14.59
C ALA A 41 -0.32 0.04 14.96
N ALA A 42 0.34 0.71 14.00
CA ALA A 42 1.56 1.46 14.29
C ALA A 42 1.27 2.64 15.23
N VAL A 43 0.16 3.37 15.06
CA VAL A 43 -0.23 4.44 15.97
C VAL A 43 -0.46 3.91 17.39
N GLN A 44 -1.08 2.74 17.54
CA GLN A 44 -1.26 2.09 18.85
C GLN A 44 0.09 1.73 19.49
N LEU A 45 1.01 1.13 18.72
CA LEU A 45 2.37 0.81 19.17
C LEU A 45 3.12 2.05 19.73
N PHE A 46 2.96 3.21 19.10
CA PHE A 46 3.57 4.47 19.54
C PHE A 46 2.66 5.30 20.46
N GLY A 47 1.74 4.67 21.20
CA GLY A 47 0.93 5.33 22.23
C GLY A 47 0.03 6.44 21.71
N GLY A 48 -0.43 6.33 20.47
CA GLY A 48 -1.26 7.35 19.80
C GLY A 48 -0.46 8.40 19.02
N ASN A 49 0.88 8.38 19.05
CA ASN A 49 1.71 9.35 18.34
C ASN A 49 1.79 9.03 16.83
N LYS A 50 0.95 9.73 16.05
CA LYS A 50 0.88 9.58 14.59
C LYS A 50 2.18 9.92 13.86
N ASN A 51 2.95 10.89 14.36
CA ASN A 51 4.20 11.30 13.71
C ASN A 51 5.31 10.26 13.89
N GLU A 52 5.39 9.66 15.08
CA GLU A 52 6.33 8.56 15.34
C GLU A 52 5.95 7.31 14.54
N ALA A 53 4.66 6.95 14.53
CA ALA A 53 4.16 5.85 13.71
C ALA A 53 4.49 6.05 12.22
N TRP A 54 4.24 7.24 11.69
CA TRP A 54 4.57 7.56 10.29
C TRP A 54 6.07 7.52 10.01
N THR A 55 6.89 7.97 10.96
CA THR A 55 8.35 7.93 10.84
C THR A 55 8.82 6.49 10.82
N TRP A 56 8.36 5.66 11.76
CA TRP A 56 8.69 4.25 11.83
C TRP A 56 8.30 3.47 10.56
N LEU A 57 7.12 3.72 10.00
CA LEU A 57 6.68 3.07 8.75
C LEU A 57 7.61 3.37 7.56
N LYS A 58 8.28 4.52 7.56
CA LYS A 58 9.22 4.94 6.52
C LYS A 58 10.67 4.56 6.83
N SER A 59 10.95 4.08 8.03
CA SER A 59 12.30 3.69 8.45
C SER A 59 12.54 2.21 8.18
N PRO A 60 13.73 1.82 7.70
CA PRO A 60 14.09 0.41 7.56
C PRO A 60 14.05 -0.30 8.91
N VAL A 61 13.40 -1.47 8.96
CA VAL A 61 13.33 -2.30 10.17
C VAL A 61 14.14 -3.57 9.98
N ARG A 62 15.13 -3.79 10.83
CA ARG A 62 16.06 -4.94 10.72
C ARG A 62 15.32 -6.28 10.74
N SER A 63 14.33 -6.43 11.62
CA SER A 63 13.53 -7.66 11.76
C SER A 63 12.64 -7.95 10.55
N LEU A 64 12.48 -7.00 9.63
CA LEU A 64 11.81 -7.17 8.34
C LEU A 64 12.80 -7.30 7.17
N GLY A 65 14.07 -7.66 7.44
CA GLY A 65 15.09 -7.75 6.39
C GLY A 65 15.64 -6.40 5.93
N ALA A 66 15.62 -5.39 6.82
CA ALA A 66 16.12 -4.04 6.56
C ALA A 66 15.39 -3.28 5.42
N VAL A 67 14.11 -3.59 5.20
CA VAL A 67 13.21 -2.78 4.36
C VAL A 67 12.24 -1.96 5.21
N THR A 68 11.58 -0.99 4.59
CA THR A 68 10.58 -0.17 5.26
C THR A 68 9.24 -0.91 5.34
N PRO A 69 8.50 -0.82 6.47
CA PRO A 69 7.14 -1.33 6.56
C PRO A 69 6.24 -0.82 5.43
N MET A 70 6.38 0.45 5.06
CA MET A 70 5.61 1.09 3.96
C MET A 70 5.80 0.40 2.61
N SER A 71 6.96 -0.21 2.35
CA SER A 71 7.20 -0.97 1.12
C SER A 71 6.44 -2.31 1.13
N LEU A 72 6.38 -2.98 2.27
CA LEU A 72 5.80 -4.32 2.41
C LEU A 72 4.27 -4.32 2.32
N ILE A 73 3.60 -3.30 2.86
CA ILE A 73 2.13 -3.17 2.83
C ILE A 73 1.53 -3.04 1.42
N ALA A 74 2.37 -2.89 0.39
CA ALA A 74 1.95 -2.96 -1.01
C ALA A 74 1.26 -4.30 -1.32
N THR A 75 1.61 -5.37 -0.60
CA THR A 75 1.03 -6.71 -0.70
C THR A 75 0.28 -7.08 0.58
N GLU A 76 -0.63 -8.06 0.51
CA GLU A 76 -1.31 -8.54 1.71
C GLU A 76 -0.36 -9.32 2.62
N SER A 77 0.48 -10.20 2.07
CA SER A 77 1.44 -10.95 2.88
C SER A 77 2.41 -10.02 3.63
N GLY A 78 2.92 -8.98 2.97
CA GLY A 78 3.77 -7.99 3.65
C GLY A 78 3.01 -7.15 4.69
N SER A 79 1.70 -6.93 4.52
CA SER A 79 0.89 -6.26 5.55
C SER A 79 0.79 -7.13 6.82
N LEU A 80 0.56 -8.43 6.65
CA LEU A 80 0.50 -9.40 7.75
C LEU A 80 1.84 -9.54 8.48
N GLU A 81 2.96 -9.52 7.76
CA GLU A 81 4.29 -9.53 8.37
C GLU A 81 4.53 -8.31 9.27
N VAL A 82 4.16 -7.12 8.79
CA VAL A 82 4.28 -5.88 9.57
C VAL A 82 3.37 -5.92 10.81
N LEU A 83 2.12 -6.36 10.66
CA LEU A 83 1.19 -6.50 11.79
C LEU A 83 1.69 -7.53 12.82
N GLY A 84 2.21 -8.67 12.35
CA GLY A 84 2.79 -9.68 13.22
C GLY A 84 4.03 -9.17 13.97
N LEU A 85 4.84 -8.32 13.33
CA LEU A 85 5.94 -7.63 14.01
C LEU A 85 5.42 -6.66 15.08
N ILE A 86 4.42 -5.83 14.75
CA ILE A 86 3.84 -4.88 15.71
C ILE A 86 3.34 -5.62 16.95
N GLY A 87 2.57 -6.70 16.77
CA GLY A 87 2.09 -7.51 17.90
C GLY A 87 3.23 -8.07 18.77
N ARG A 88 4.35 -8.49 18.17
CA ARG A 88 5.53 -8.92 18.94
C ARG A 88 6.15 -7.77 19.73
N LEU A 89 6.21 -6.57 19.16
CA LEU A 89 6.75 -5.38 19.83
C LEU A 89 5.86 -4.94 21.00
N GLU A 90 4.54 -5.01 20.85
CA GLU A 90 3.58 -4.69 21.94
C GLU A 90 3.69 -5.65 23.12
N HIS A 91 3.95 -6.94 22.85
CA HIS A 91 4.13 -7.95 23.89
C HIS A 91 5.58 -8.06 24.42
N GLY A 92 6.51 -7.22 23.92
CA GLY A 92 7.91 -7.23 24.35
C GLY A 92 8.70 -8.49 23.96
N VAL A 93 8.26 -9.22 22.93
CA VAL A 93 8.91 -10.46 22.49
C VAL A 93 9.95 -10.14 21.41
N PHE A 94 11.23 -10.19 21.78
CA PHE A 94 12.37 -10.08 20.85
C PHE A 94 12.94 -11.48 20.53
N TYR A 95 13.40 -11.70 19.30
CA TYR A 95 14.22 -12.85 18.89
C TYR A 95 15.56 -12.38 18.35
#